data_AF-A0A518H3Z7-F1
#
_entry.id   AF-A0A518H3Z7-F1
#
_cell.length_a   1.000
_cell.length_b   1.000
_cell.length_c   1.000
_cell.angle_alpha   90.00
_cell.angle_beta   90.00
_cell.angle_gamma   90.00
#
_symmetry.space_group_name_H-M   'P 1'
#
loop_
_entity.id
_entity.type
_entity.pdbx_description
1 polymer ?
#
loop_
_entity_poly.entity_id
_entity_poly.type
_entity_poly.pdbx_seq_one_letter_code
_entity_poly.pdbx_strand_id
1 'polypeptide(L)'
;MAPKRQERNLTTGQLARLVGYKNLSRGSNRILAFEAGGKVAPDLLGKLAEALEVSPDEVRRLAAEDYRDWLAWADEPIRPYLVLRWTACAYQRVELPEDDLEPEAAEAYASRVARERGLMVSLALSRRLSVYFDARGQAYERREATPDVACMPYAVFGSRRCQLNFDGGEVLRPIDEPGN
;
A
#
# COMPACT_ATOMS: atom_id res chain seq x y z
N MET A 1 -0.32 -2.73 18.48
CA MET A 1 -0.83 -3.81 19.37
C MET A 1 0.26 -4.79 19.84
N ALA A 2 1.26 -5.14 19.02
CA ALA A 2 2.37 -5.99 19.45
C ALA A 2 3.11 -5.50 20.72
N PRO A 3 3.44 -4.19 20.88
CA PRO A 3 4.07 -3.70 22.11
C PRO A 3 3.22 -3.96 23.35
N LYS A 4 1.90 -3.70 23.28
CA LYS A 4 0.96 -3.93 24.39
C LYS A 4 0.85 -5.41 24.78
N ARG A 5 0.89 -6.32 23.81
CA ARG A 5 0.94 -7.76 24.09
C ARG A 5 2.24 -8.16 24.79
N GLN A 6 3.37 -7.63 24.34
CA GLN A 6 4.70 -7.90 24.91
C GLN A 6 4.85 -7.34 26.32
N GLU A 7 4.35 -6.13 26.59
CA GLU A 7 4.28 -5.51 27.92
C GLU A 7 3.56 -6.41 28.94
N ARG A 8 2.55 -7.17 28.47
CA ARG A 8 1.79 -8.12 29.29
C ARG A 8 2.38 -9.54 29.32
N ASN A 9 3.55 -9.77 28.73
CA ASN A 9 4.19 -11.09 28.60
C ASN A 9 3.29 -12.17 27.98
N LEU A 10 2.41 -11.77 27.05
CA LEU A 10 1.50 -12.69 26.37
C LEU A 10 2.10 -13.20 25.06
N THR A 11 2.05 -14.51 24.86
CA THR A 11 2.22 -15.11 23.53
C THR A 11 0.98 -14.85 22.67
N THR A 12 1.12 -14.95 21.35
CA THR A 12 -0.02 -14.80 20.42
C THR A 12 -1.09 -15.87 20.64
N GLY A 13 -0.71 -17.09 21.06
CA GLY A 13 -1.65 -18.15 21.44
C GLY A 13 -2.43 -17.87 22.72
N GLN A 14 -1.80 -17.25 23.71
CA GLN A 14 -2.49 -16.82 24.94
C GLN A 14 -3.46 -15.68 24.63
N LEU A 15 -3.06 -14.70 23.82
CA LEU A 15 -3.96 -13.63 23.40
C LEU A 15 -5.12 -14.17 22.55
N ALA A 16 -4.86 -15.11 21.62
CA ALA A 16 -5.91 -15.77 20.86
C ALA A 16 -6.95 -16.45 21.76
N ARG A 17 -6.50 -17.10 22.84
CA ARG A 17 -7.39 -17.70 23.84
C ARG A 17 -8.22 -16.64 24.58
N LEU A 18 -7.61 -15.54 25.01
CA LEU A 18 -8.30 -14.43 25.69
C LEU A 18 -9.39 -13.81 24.81
N VAL A 19 -9.13 -13.70 23.51
CA VAL A 19 -10.06 -13.17 22.50
C VAL A 19 -11.17 -14.17 22.12
N GLY A 20 -11.15 -15.39 22.67
CA GLY A 20 -12.20 -16.39 22.50
C GLY A 20 -12.04 -17.30 21.28
N TYR A 21 -10.84 -17.41 20.69
CA TYR A 21 -10.61 -18.36 19.60
C TYR A 21 -10.64 -19.81 20.11
N LYS A 22 -11.52 -20.63 19.51
CA LYS A 22 -11.51 -22.10 19.70
C LYS A 22 -10.32 -22.76 19.00
N ASN A 23 -10.00 -22.30 17.79
CA ASN A 23 -8.81 -22.72 17.05
C ASN A 23 -7.68 -21.72 17.30
N LEU A 24 -6.78 -22.06 18.23
CA LEU A 24 -5.69 -21.18 18.66
C LEU A 24 -4.69 -20.91 17.54
N SER A 25 -4.37 -21.90 16.71
CA SER A 25 -3.45 -21.70 15.58
C SER A 25 -3.98 -20.65 14.59
N ARG A 26 -5.27 -20.75 14.24
CA ARG A 26 -5.94 -19.74 13.40
C ARG A 26 -5.96 -18.36 14.06
N GLY A 27 -6.26 -18.30 15.35
CA GLY A 27 -6.26 -17.05 16.12
C GLY A 27 -4.89 -16.39 16.15
N SER A 28 -3.85 -17.14 16.51
CA SER A 28 -2.46 -16.68 16.53
C SER A 28 -2.02 -16.16 15.17
N ASN A 29 -2.31 -16.87 14.09
CA ASN A 29 -1.93 -16.44 12.73
C ASN A 29 -2.63 -15.12 12.34
N ARG A 30 -3.90 -14.94 12.72
CA ARG A 30 -4.60 -13.66 12.47
C ARG A 30 -4.03 -12.51 13.29
N ILE A 31 -3.67 -12.76 14.55
CA ILE A 31 -3.03 -11.76 15.42
C ILE A 31 -1.66 -11.39 14.86
N LEU A 32 -0.84 -12.37 14.45
CA LEU A 32 0.45 -12.13 13.82
C LEU A 32 0.31 -11.33 12.53
N ALA A 33 -0.64 -11.69 11.66
CA ALA A 33 -0.90 -10.97 10.42
C ALA A 33 -1.31 -9.51 10.67
N PHE A 34 -2.11 -9.26 11.71
CA PHE A 34 -2.47 -7.90 12.11
C PHE A 34 -1.28 -7.15 12.73
N GLU A 35 -0.52 -7.78 13.62
CA GLU A 35 0.65 -7.16 14.25
C GLU A 35 1.74 -6.81 13.24
N ALA A 36 1.87 -7.59 12.17
CA ALA A 36 2.78 -7.31 11.07
C ALA A 36 2.18 -6.26 10.12
N GLY A 37 0.98 -6.49 9.60
CA GLY A 37 0.45 -5.76 8.44
C GLY A 37 -0.62 -4.70 8.72
N GLY A 38 -0.99 -4.47 9.98
CA GLY A 38 -2.01 -3.48 10.38
C GLY A 38 -3.45 -3.79 9.96
N LYS A 39 -3.65 -4.70 8.98
CA LYS A 39 -4.98 -5.09 8.49
C LYS A 39 -5.67 -6.05 9.46
N VAL A 40 -6.83 -5.64 9.97
CA VAL A 40 -7.64 -6.45 10.88
C VAL A 40 -9.12 -6.27 10.61
N ALA A 41 -9.88 -7.35 10.78
CA ALA A 41 -11.33 -7.24 10.75
C ALA A 41 -11.80 -6.39 11.96
N PRO A 42 -12.72 -5.43 11.78
CA PRO A 42 -13.12 -4.51 12.86
C PRO A 42 -13.56 -5.22 14.15
N ASP A 43 -14.20 -6.39 14.01
CA ASP A 43 -14.63 -7.22 15.14
C ASP A 43 -13.46 -7.79 15.97
N LEU A 44 -12.32 -8.04 15.32
CA LEU A 44 -11.12 -8.55 15.98
C LEU A 44 -10.34 -7.41 16.67
N LEU A 45 -10.32 -6.21 16.10
CA LEU A 45 -9.65 -5.06 16.73
C LEU A 45 -10.27 -4.72 18.09
N GLY A 46 -11.61 -4.67 18.16
CA GLY A 46 -12.32 -4.40 19.43
C GLY A 46 -12.01 -5.43 20.51
N LYS A 47 -12.03 -6.72 20.16
CA LYS A 47 -11.70 -7.80 21.10
C LYS A 47 -10.23 -7.78 21.54
N LEU A 48 -9.31 -7.43 20.65
CA LEU A 48 -7.90 -7.28 21.00
C LEU A 48 -7.68 -6.09 21.93
N ALA A 49 -8.34 -4.96 21.66
CA ALA A 49 -8.28 -3.80 22.52
C ALA A 49 -8.83 -4.11 23.92
N GLU A 50 -9.98 -4.78 24.02
CA GLU A 50 -10.54 -5.23 25.29
C GLU A 50 -9.60 -6.20 26.03
N ALA A 51 -9.11 -7.25 25.35
CA ALA A 51 -8.22 -8.24 25.94
C ALA A 51 -6.85 -7.68 26.36
N LEU A 52 -6.41 -6.57 25.75
CA LEU A 52 -5.17 -5.86 26.08
C LEU A 52 -5.40 -4.63 26.97
N GLU A 53 -6.64 -4.38 27.41
CA GLU A 53 -7.04 -3.22 28.22
C GLU A 53 -6.65 -1.88 27.58
N VAL A 54 -6.70 -1.83 26.24
CA VAL A 54 -6.49 -0.62 25.45
C VAL A 54 -7.82 0.12 25.33
N SER A 55 -7.87 1.35 25.82
CA SER A 55 -9.10 2.14 25.78
C SER A 55 -9.47 2.51 24.32
N PRO A 56 -10.77 2.73 24.03
CA PRO A 56 -11.18 3.24 22.72
C PRO A 56 -10.52 4.58 22.34
N ASP A 57 -10.24 5.43 23.33
CA ASP A 57 -9.51 6.69 23.12
C ASP A 57 -8.06 6.45 22.67
N GLU A 58 -7.38 5.48 23.28
CA GLU A 58 -6.02 5.12 22.90
C GLU A 58 -5.98 4.52 21.49
N VAL A 59 -6.95 3.66 21.13
CA VAL A 59 -7.08 3.16 19.75
C VAL A 59 -7.27 4.30 18.76
N ARG A 60 -8.13 5.26 19.07
CA ARG A 60 -8.35 6.45 18.22
C ARG A 60 -7.09 7.30 18.08
N ARG A 61 -6.36 7.51 19.19
CA ARG A 61 -5.10 8.27 19.20
C ARG A 61 -4.05 7.63 18.30
N LEU A 62 -3.85 6.32 18.44
CA LEU A 62 -2.89 5.56 17.63
C LEU A 62 -3.29 5.56 16.14
N ALA A 63 -4.57 5.35 15.82
CA ALA A 63 -5.04 5.43 14.44
C ALA A 63 -4.85 6.83 13.83
N ALA A 64 -5.02 7.89 14.62
CA ALA A 64 -4.74 9.26 14.19
C ALA A 64 -3.24 9.53 14.00
N GLU A 65 -2.37 8.90 14.81
CA GLU A 65 -0.91 8.91 14.61
C GLU A 65 -0.53 8.23 13.30
N ASP A 66 -0.99 7.00 13.08
CA ASP A 66 -0.76 6.26 11.83
C ASP A 66 -1.23 7.06 10.61
N TYR A 67 -2.39 7.72 10.71
CA TYR A 67 -2.92 8.55 9.63
C TYR A 67 -2.07 9.80 9.37
N ARG A 68 -1.53 10.44 10.41
CA ARG A 68 -0.61 11.58 10.25
C ARG A 68 0.70 11.17 9.60
N ASP A 69 1.25 10.03 10.00
CA ASP A 69 2.49 9.50 9.42
C ASP A 69 2.26 9.13 7.95
N TRP A 70 1.12 8.51 7.64
CA TRP A 70 0.71 8.25 6.26
C TRP A 70 0.57 9.55 5.45
N LEU A 71 -0.11 10.57 6.00
CA LEU A 71 -0.25 11.88 5.33
C LEU A 71 1.11 12.51 5.06
N ALA A 72 2.03 12.50 6.03
CA ALA A 72 3.38 13.04 5.86
C ALA A 72 4.15 12.31 4.74
N TRP A 73 4.07 10.98 4.69
CA TRP A 73 4.65 10.20 3.59
C TRP A 73 3.98 10.53 2.25
N ALA A 74 2.66 10.66 2.23
CA ALA A 74 1.85 10.85 1.05
C ALA A 74 2.03 12.24 0.41
N ASP A 75 2.26 13.25 1.25
CA ASP A 75 2.48 14.64 0.84
C ASP A 75 3.95 14.94 0.51
N GLU A 76 4.87 13.99 0.73
CA GLU A 76 6.26 14.15 0.32
C GLU A 76 6.35 14.19 -1.23
N PRO A 77 6.94 15.26 -1.80
CA PRO A 77 6.98 15.43 -3.25
C PRO A 77 7.87 14.37 -3.89
N ILE A 78 7.45 13.92 -5.08
CA ILE A 78 8.27 13.08 -5.96
C ILE A 78 8.43 13.79 -7.29
N ARG A 79 9.51 13.48 -8.02
CA ARG A 79 9.59 13.80 -9.44
C ARG A 79 8.59 12.89 -10.19
N PRO A 80 7.66 13.43 -10.98
CA PRO A 80 6.77 12.59 -11.78
C PRO A 80 7.55 11.65 -12.71
N TYR A 81 7.06 10.41 -12.86
CA TYR A 81 7.64 9.42 -13.76
C TYR A 81 6.56 8.52 -14.37
N LEU A 82 6.89 7.88 -15.47
CA LEU A 82 6.08 6.85 -16.10
C LEU A 82 6.53 5.45 -15.69
N VAL A 83 5.57 4.54 -15.63
CA VAL A 83 5.80 3.10 -15.58
C VAL A 83 5.16 2.47 -16.81
N LEU A 84 6.00 1.92 -17.68
CA LEU A 84 5.60 1.25 -18.93
C LEU A 84 5.44 -0.23 -18.64
N ARG A 85 4.28 -0.79 -18.99
CA ARG A 85 4.02 -2.23 -18.88
C ARG A 85 4.32 -2.91 -20.22
N TRP A 86 5.49 -3.54 -20.33
CA TRP A 86 5.90 -4.29 -21.51
C TRP A 86 5.14 -5.61 -21.66
N THR A 87 5.01 -6.35 -20.54
CA THR A 87 4.23 -7.59 -20.45
C THR A 87 3.64 -7.71 -19.03
N ALA A 88 2.98 -8.83 -18.69
CA ALA A 88 2.35 -9.01 -17.38
C ALA A 88 3.30 -8.78 -16.18
N CYS A 89 4.59 -9.05 -16.36
CA CYS A 89 5.60 -9.02 -15.30
C CYS A 89 6.85 -8.20 -15.65
N ALA A 90 6.87 -7.52 -16.80
CA ALA A 90 8.00 -6.70 -17.24
C ALA A 90 7.59 -5.22 -17.27
N TYR A 91 8.21 -4.43 -16.40
CA TYR A 91 7.91 -3.01 -16.22
C TYR A 91 9.18 -2.18 -16.33
N GLN A 92 9.06 -0.97 -16.86
CA GLN A 92 10.16 -0.02 -16.97
C GLN A 92 9.73 1.33 -16.43
N ARG A 93 10.54 1.91 -15.54
CA ARG A 93 10.41 3.31 -15.14
C ARG A 93 11.07 4.22 -16.19
N VAL A 94 10.38 5.30 -16.55
CA VAL A 94 10.87 6.33 -17.47
C VAL A 94 10.65 7.68 -16.81
N GLU A 95 11.71 8.45 -16.64
CA GLU A 95 11.63 9.83 -16.14
C GLU A 95 10.99 10.74 -17.19
N LEU A 96 10.24 11.74 -16.73
CA LEU A 96 9.71 12.77 -17.60
C LEU A 96 10.81 13.80 -17.93
N PRO A 97 10.80 14.36 -19.17
CA PRO A 97 11.56 15.56 -19.50
C PRO A 97 11.27 16.70 -18.53
N GLU A 98 12.23 17.61 -18.31
CA GLU A 98 12.05 18.72 -17.35
C GLU A 98 10.91 19.66 -17.75
N ASP A 99 10.68 19.84 -19.05
CA ASP A 99 9.61 20.68 -19.58
C ASP A 99 8.21 20.07 -19.38
N ASP A 100 8.12 18.79 -19.04
CA ASP A 100 6.87 18.03 -18.93
C ASP A 100 6.52 17.68 -17.47
N LEU A 101 7.09 18.38 -16.47
CA LEU A 101 6.86 18.08 -15.05
C LEU A 101 5.52 18.62 -14.51
N GLU A 102 4.92 19.62 -15.17
CA GLU A 102 3.60 20.12 -14.81
C GLU A 102 2.51 19.07 -15.07
N PRO A 103 1.47 18.92 -14.21
CA PRO A 103 0.52 17.81 -14.29
C PRO A 103 -0.12 17.61 -15.68
N GLU A 104 -0.58 18.68 -16.32
CA GLU A 104 -1.19 18.62 -17.64
C GLU A 104 -0.19 18.22 -18.73
N ALA A 105 1.05 18.71 -18.64
CA ALA A 105 2.13 18.37 -19.57
C ALA A 105 2.57 16.91 -19.38
N ALA A 106 2.66 16.46 -18.12
CA ALA A 106 2.99 15.10 -17.74
C ALA A 106 1.96 14.09 -18.28
N GLU A 107 0.67 14.41 -18.18
CA GLU A 107 -0.40 13.59 -18.75
C GLU A 107 -0.37 13.57 -20.28
N ALA A 108 -0.11 14.72 -20.93
CA ALA A 108 0.05 14.77 -22.38
C ALA A 108 1.24 13.94 -22.86
N TYR A 109 2.36 14.00 -22.13
CA TYR A 109 3.54 13.17 -22.35
C TYR A 109 3.21 11.68 -22.20
N ALA A 110 2.54 11.29 -21.11
CA ALA A 110 2.12 9.91 -20.85
C ALA A 110 1.22 9.36 -21.97
N SER A 111 0.21 10.13 -22.39
CA SER A 111 -0.70 9.78 -23.48
C SER A 111 0.03 9.61 -24.82
N ARG A 112 1.00 10.48 -25.11
CA ARG A 112 1.86 10.36 -26.31
C ARG A 112 2.70 9.09 -26.26
N VAL A 113 3.41 8.85 -25.16
CA VAL A 113 4.26 7.65 -24.98
C VAL A 113 3.44 6.37 -25.11
N ALA A 114 2.24 6.33 -24.53
CA ALA A 114 1.34 5.19 -24.62
C ALA A 114 0.94 4.87 -26.08
N ARG A 115 0.59 5.90 -26.87
CA ARG A 115 0.25 5.76 -28.30
C ARG A 115 1.43 5.34 -29.15
N GLU A 116 2.57 6.02 -29.00
CA GLU A 116 3.77 5.79 -29.81
C GLU A 116 4.34 4.38 -29.58
N ARG A 117 4.27 3.88 -28.34
CA ARG A 117 4.79 2.55 -27.98
C ARG A 117 3.74 1.45 -28.05
N GLY A 118 2.45 1.78 -28.11
CA GLY A 118 1.36 0.81 -28.04
C GLY A 118 1.32 0.04 -26.72
N LEU A 119 1.69 0.68 -25.60
CA LEU A 119 1.79 0.07 -24.27
C LEU A 119 0.79 0.67 -23.29
N MET A 120 0.44 -0.09 -22.26
CA MET A 120 -0.21 0.48 -21.08
C MET A 120 0.82 1.27 -20.26
N VAL A 121 0.45 2.48 -19.87
CA VAL A 121 1.32 3.41 -19.14
C VAL A 121 0.62 3.85 -17.85
N SER A 122 1.37 3.89 -16.76
CA SER A 122 0.96 4.54 -15.51
C SER A 122 1.84 5.76 -15.30
N LEU A 123 1.24 6.92 -15.08
CA LEU A 123 1.92 8.14 -14.68
C LEU A 123 1.75 8.30 -13.18
N ALA A 124 2.86 8.30 -12.44
CA ALA A 124 2.89 8.67 -11.03
C ALA A 124 3.14 10.18 -10.94
N LEU A 125 2.12 10.96 -10.57
CA LEU A 125 2.22 12.42 -10.41
C LEU A 125 2.70 12.79 -9.01
N SER A 126 2.24 12.06 -8.01
CA SER A 126 2.66 12.18 -6.62
C SER A 126 2.63 10.80 -5.96
N ARG A 127 3.04 10.69 -4.69
CA ARG A 127 2.83 9.44 -3.92
C ARG A 127 1.35 9.12 -3.74
N ARG A 128 0.48 10.11 -3.91
CA ARG A 128 -0.98 10.00 -3.78
C ARG A 128 -1.71 9.80 -5.07
N LEU A 129 -1.18 10.23 -6.21
CA LEU A 129 -1.95 10.30 -7.44
C LEU A 129 -1.25 9.59 -8.59
N SER A 130 -1.97 8.64 -9.19
CA SER A 130 -1.56 7.95 -10.40
C SER A 130 -2.66 8.01 -11.46
N VAL A 131 -2.25 8.17 -12.71
CA VAL A 131 -3.13 8.17 -13.87
C VAL A 131 -2.74 7.02 -14.79
N TYR A 132 -3.70 6.22 -15.21
CA TYR A 132 -3.47 5.05 -16.06
C TYR A 132 -4.01 5.27 -17.46
N PHE A 133 -3.17 4.96 -18.43
CA PHE A 133 -3.42 5.11 -19.86
C PHE A 133 -3.40 3.75 -20.55
N ASP A 134 -4.34 3.55 -21.47
CA ASP A 134 -4.35 2.37 -22.34
C ASP A 134 -3.38 2.55 -23.52
N ALA A 135 -3.23 1.52 -24.36
CA ALA A 135 -2.34 1.57 -25.53
C ALA A 135 -2.77 2.60 -26.60
N ARG A 136 -3.97 3.20 -26.48
CA ARG A 136 -4.45 4.29 -27.34
C ARG A 136 -4.15 5.66 -26.73
N GLY A 137 -3.49 5.70 -25.57
CA GLY A 137 -3.21 6.92 -24.82
C GLY A 137 -4.43 7.55 -24.18
N GLN A 138 -5.52 6.80 -24.00
CA GLN A 138 -6.69 7.28 -23.29
C GLN A 138 -6.55 6.99 -21.80
N ALA A 139 -6.72 8.01 -20.96
CA ALA A 139 -6.78 7.83 -19.53
C ALA A 139 -8.06 7.06 -19.17
N TYR A 140 -7.92 5.89 -18.53
CA TYR A 140 -9.05 5.05 -18.14
C TYR A 140 -9.24 4.96 -16.63
N GLU A 141 -8.23 5.31 -15.83
CA GLU A 141 -8.32 5.31 -14.38
C GLU A 141 -7.46 6.44 -13.79
N ARG A 142 -8.02 7.15 -12.82
CA ARG A 142 -7.28 7.98 -11.86
C ARG A 142 -7.43 7.34 -10.50
N ARG A 143 -6.31 7.09 -9.85
CA ARG A 143 -6.27 6.44 -8.53
C ARG A 143 -5.66 7.38 -7.53
N GLU A 144 -6.32 7.50 -6.38
CA GLU A 144 -5.76 8.17 -5.21
C GLU A 144 -5.33 7.14 -4.18
N ALA A 145 -4.16 7.34 -3.56
CA ALA A 145 -3.70 6.53 -2.44
C ALA A 145 -4.63 6.74 -1.25
N THR A 146 -4.91 5.65 -0.55
CA THR A 146 -5.43 5.69 0.83
C THR A 146 -4.49 4.88 1.71
N PRO A 147 -4.56 4.98 3.04
CA PRO A 147 -3.76 4.12 3.93
C PRO A 147 -3.85 2.63 3.59
N ASP A 148 -5.02 2.18 3.11
CA ASP A 148 -5.28 0.78 2.77
C ASP A 148 -5.06 0.43 1.29
N VAL A 149 -4.89 1.42 0.42
CA VAL A 149 -4.79 1.25 -1.04
C VAL A 149 -3.58 1.99 -1.58
N ALA A 150 -2.56 1.23 -1.96
CA ALA A 150 -1.41 1.78 -2.66
C ALA A 150 -1.83 2.36 -4.03
N CYS A 151 -1.30 3.54 -4.36
CA CYS A 151 -1.53 4.22 -5.63
C CYS A 151 -0.49 3.85 -6.71
N MET A 152 0.55 3.12 -6.33
CA MET A 152 1.64 2.77 -7.23
C MET A 152 1.26 1.58 -8.13
N PRO A 153 1.77 1.52 -9.38
CA PRO A 153 1.56 0.37 -10.25
C PRO A 153 2.11 -0.90 -9.61
N TYR A 154 1.35 -1.99 -9.77
CA TYR A 154 1.68 -3.30 -9.22
C TYR A 154 1.40 -4.40 -10.23
N ALA A 155 2.13 -5.50 -10.07
CA ALA A 155 1.88 -6.74 -10.77
C ALA A 155 1.07 -7.69 -9.88
N VAL A 156 0.31 -8.59 -10.51
CA VAL A 156 -0.40 -9.67 -9.82
C VAL A 156 0.27 -10.99 -10.20
N PHE A 157 0.81 -11.69 -9.21
CA PHE A 157 1.41 -13.02 -9.36
C PHE A 157 0.52 -14.05 -8.66
N GLY A 158 -0.25 -14.81 -9.44
CA GLY A 158 -1.27 -15.71 -8.90
C GLY A 158 -2.33 -14.92 -8.11
N SER A 159 -2.37 -15.11 -6.79
CA SER A 159 -3.28 -14.38 -5.88
C SER A 159 -2.64 -13.19 -5.15
N ARG A 160 -1.35 -12.90 -5.40
CA ARG A 160 -0.59 -11.86 -4.67
C ARG A 160 -0.41 -10.61 -5.52
N ARG A 161 -0.55 -9.44 -4.90
CA ARG A 161 -0.23 -8.15 -5.52
C ARG A 161 1.17 -7.73 -5.09
N CYS A 162 2.04 -7.37 -6.03
CA CYS A 162 3.39 -6.90 -5.75
C CYS A 162 3.61 -5.52 -6.38
N GLN A 163 3.81 -4.52 -5.54
CA GLN A 163 4.22 -3.17 -5.88
C GLN A 163 5.60 -3.20 -6.53
N LEU A 164 5.75 -2.43 -7.59
CA LEU A 164 7.04 -2.25 -8.24
C LEU A 164 7.81 -1.17 -7.46
N ASN A 165 9.00 -1.52 -6.95
CA ASN A 165 9.90 -0.56 -6.34
C ASN A 165 11.07 -0.30 -7.31
N PHE A 166 11.22 0.97 -7.69
CA PHE A 166 12.23 1.42 -8.65
C PHE A 166 13.37 2.22 -8.01
N ASP A 167 13.36 2.41 -6.68
CA ASP A 167 14.32 3.25 -5.96
C ASP A 167 15.55 2.48 -5.43
N GLY A 168 15.69 1.20 -5.81
CA GLY A 168 16.90 0.40 -5.58
C GLY A 168 16.80 -0.55 -4.38
N GLY A 169 16.73 -1.86 -4.66
CA GLY A 169 16.76 -2.93 -3.68
C GLY A 169 16.02 -4.19 -4.16
N GLU A 170 14.70 -4.18 -4.05
CA GLU A 170 13.83 -5.28 -4.50
C GLU A 170 12.92 -4.80 -5.62
N VAL A 171 12.85 -5.51 -6.75
CA VAL A 171 12.03 -5.13 -7.93
C VAL A 171 10.53 -5.24 -7.63
N LEU A 172 10.14 -6.06 -6.66
CA LEU A 172 8.76 -6.41 -6.33
C LEU A 172 8.56 -6.50 -4.82
N ARG A 173 7.73 -5.63 -4.24
CA ARG A 173 7.30 -5.68 -2.84
C ARG A 173 5.85 -6.14 -2.74
N PRO A 174 5.50 -7.22 -2.02
CA PRO A 174 4.10 -7.59 -1.84
C PRO A 174 3.30 -6.44 -1.20
N ILE A 175 2.19 -6.01 -1.82
CA ILE A 175 1.29 -4.95 -1.28
C ILE A 175 0.53 -5.45 -0.05
N ASP A 176 0.41 -6.76 0.08
CA ASP A 176 -0.28 -7.41 1.20
C ASP A 176 0.66 -7.77 2.35
N GLU A 177 1.96 -7.44 2.25
CA GLU A 177 2.93 -7.56 3.34
C GLU A 177 3.38 -6.16 3.76
N PRO A 178 3.54 -5.90 5.07
CA PRO A 178 4.02 -4.61 5.56
C PRO A 178 5.38 -4.27 4.96
N GLY A 179 5.53 -3.05 4.43
CA GLY A 179 6.84 -2.47 4.19
C GLY A 179 7.53 -2.24 5.53
N ASN A 180 8.79 -2.66 5.63
CA ASN A 180 9.70 -2.26 6.70
C ASN A 180 9.82 -0.74 6.78
#